data_AF-A0A329LZS1-F1
#
_entry.id   AF-A0A329LZS1-F1
#
_cell.length_a   1.000
_cell.length_b   1.000
_cell.length_c   1.000
_cell.angle_alpha   90.00
_cell.angle_beta   90.00
_cell.angle_gamma   90.00
#
_symmetry.space_group_name_H-M   'P 1'
#
loop_
_entity.id
_entity.type
_entity.pdbx_description
1 polymer ?
#
loop_
_entity_poly.entity_id
_entity_poly.type
_entity_poly.pdbx_seq_one_letter_code
_entity_poly.pdbx_strand_id
1 'polypeptide(L)' 'MGKGTVYVIKNGQTQIAESGNQPKNALLFAASGKSLAQMIIEQTEQFKENAELVRSRLAAASKWD' A
#
# COMPACT_ATOMS: atom_id res chain seq x y z
N MET A 1 -32.13 -0.81 6.24
CA MET A 1 -30.90 -0.81 5.42
C MET A 1 -29.73 -1.11 6.34
N GLY A 2 -29.16 -2.32 6.25
CA GLY A 2 -28.07 -2.74 7.14
C GLY A 2 -26.81 -1.94 6.87
N LYS A 3 -26.14 -1.47 7.93
CA LYS A 3 -24.86 -0.75 7.85
C LYS A 3 -23.75 -1.76 7.54
N GLY A 4 -23.57 -2.10 6.26
CA GLY A 4 -22.46 -2.95 5.83
C GLY A 4 -21.17 -2.16 5.66
N THR A 5 -20.04 -2.74 6.06
CA THR A 5 -18.72 -2.16 5.81
C THR A 5 -18.27 -2.55 4.40
N VAL A 6 -17.83 -1.58 3.61
CA VAL A 6 -17.34 -1.81 2.24
C VAL A 6 -15.87 -2.22 2.29
N TYR A 7 -15.54 -3.36 1.70
CA TYR A 7 -14.18 -3.86 1.56
C TYR A 7 -13.78 -3.90 0.08
N VAL A 8 -12.53 -3.55 -0.20
CA VAL A 8 -11.93 -3.68 -1.54
C VAL A 8 -11.20 -5.02 -1.59
N ILE A 9 -11.55 -5.86 -2.56
CA ILE A 9 -10.89 -7.16 -2.78
C ILE A 9 -9.86 -7.06 -3.93
N LYS A 10 -9.08 -8.12 -4.13
CA LYS A 10 -8.08 -8.21 -5.20
C LYS A 10 -8.70 -7.81 -6.57
N ASN A 11 -7.95 -7.05 -7.37
CA ASN A 11 -8.38 -6.48 -8.67
C ASN A 11 -9.38 -5.31 -8.60
N GLY A 12 -9.53 -4.65 -7.44
CA GLY A 12 -10.31 -3.41 -7.33
C GLY A 12 -11.83 -3.60 -7.29
N GLN A 13 -12.31 -4.84 -7.19
CA GLN A 13 -13.72 -5.12 -6.96
C GLN A 13 -14.09 -4.76 -5.51
N THR A 14 -15.31 -4.26 -5.30
CA THR A 14 -15.83 -3.89 -3.98
C THR A 14 -16.87 -4.91 -3.51
N GLN A 15 -16.83 -5.24 -2.22
CA GLN A 15 -17.79 -6.15 -1.59
C GLN A 15 -18.26 -5.56 -0.26
N ILE A 16 -19.56 -5.62 0.00
CA ILE A 16 -20.16 -5.18 1.26
C ILE A 16 -20.20 -6.37 2.22
N ALA A 17 -19.63 -6.25 3.41
CA ALA A 17 -19.83 -7.26 4.47
C ALA A 17 -20.92 -6.77 5.44
N GLU A 18 -21.98 -7.56 5.57
CA GLU A 18 -23.17 -7.20 6.37
C GLU A 18 -22.99 -7.43 7.88
N SER A 19 -21.96 -8.19 8.29
CA SER A 19 -21.80 -8.69 9.67
C SER A 19 -20.46 -8.36 10.32
N GLY A 20 -19.72 -7.36 9.80
CA GLY A 20 -18.45 -6.91 10.38
C GLY A 20 -17.26 -7.87 10.21
N ASN A 21 -17.50 -9.08 9.70
CA ASN A 21 -16.44 -10.03 9.37
C ASN A 21 -15.80 -9.67 8.02
N GLN A 22 -14.51 -9.32 8.05
CA GLN A 22 -13.72 -9.02 6.86
C GLN A 22 -13.66 -10.26 5.93
N PRO A 23 -13.96 -10.11 4.63
CA PRO A 23 -13.79 -11.18 3.65
C PRO A 23 -12.32 -11.64 3.59
N LYS A 24 -12.08 -12.97 3.53
CA LYS A 24 -10.72 -13.56 3.48
C LYS A 24 -9.86 -13.05 2.30
N ASN A 25 -10.51 -12.56 1.25
CA ASN A 25 -9.95 -12.04 0.00
C ASN A 25 -9.96 -10.51 -0.07
N ALA A 26 -10.42 -9.82 0.98
CA ALA A 26 -10.23 -8.39 1.10
C ALA A 26 -8.72 -8.12 1.02
N LEU A 27 -8.34 -7.13 0.21
CA LEU A 27 -7.02 -6.53 0.35
C LEU A 27 -6.98 -6.07 1.81
N LEU A 28 -6.20 -6.81 2.61
CA LEU A 28 -5.86 -6.40 3.95
C LEU A 28 -5.18 -5.05 3.76
N PHE A 29 -5.93 -3.96 3.86
CA PHE A 29 -5.45 -2.89 4.72
C PHE A 29 -5.32 -3.59 6.08
N ALA A 30 -4.18 -4.26 6.29
CA ALA A 30 -3.84 -4.79 7.60
C ALA A 30 -4.11 -3.62 8.54
N ALA A 31 -4.88 -3.84 9.60
CA ALA A 31 -5.13 -2.81 10.58
C ALA A 31 -3.77 -2.38 11.10
N SER A 32 -3.24 -1.32 10.50
CA SER A 32 -1.93 -0.81 10.81
C SER A 32 -2.12 -0.12 12.14
N GLY A 33 -1.32 -0.49 13.14
CA GLY A 33 -1.22 0.31 14.36
C GLY A 33 -0.68 1.73 14.09
N LYS A 34 -0.29 2.01 12.84
CA LYS A 34 0.24 3.29 12.41
C LYS A 34 -0.90 4.21 11.95
N SER A 35 -0.82 5.47 12.35
CA SER A 35 -1.70 6.51 11.85
C SER A 35 -1.47 6.75 10.36
N LEU A 36 -2.46 7.36 9.69
CA LEU A 36 -2.34 7.77 8.29
C LEU A 36 -1.07 8.63 8.05
N ALA A 37 -0.76 9.51 8.99
CA ALA A 37 0.44 10.35 8.91
C ALA A 37 1.73 9.52 8.94
N GLN A 38 1.81 8.52 9.81
CA GLN A 38 2.97 7.61 9.88
C GLN A 38 3.12 6.79 8.59
N MET A 39 2.01 6.33 8.00
CA MET A 39 2.05 5.61 6.72
C MET A 39 2.55 6.50 5.57
N ILE A 40 2.11 7.75 5.52
CA ILE A 40 2.55 8.72 4.49
C ILE A 40 4.05 9.01 4.63
N ILE A 41 4.54 9.17 5.86
CA ILE A 41 5.97 9.39 6.15
C ILE A 41 6.79 8.20 5.65
N GLU A 42 6.43 6.98 6.06
CA GLU A 42 7.14 5.76 5.65
C GLU A 42 7.15 5.57 4.13
N GLN A 43 6.01 5.82 3.48
CA GLN A 43 5.92 5.70 2.03
C GLN A 43 6.81 6.73 1.32
N THR A 44 6.89 7.95 1.87
CA THR A 44 7.75 9.01 1.34
C THR A 44 9.23 8.68 1.52
N GLU A 45 9.61 8.11 2.66
CA GLU A 45 10.98 7.67 2.94
C GLU A 45 11.40 6.54 2.00
N GLN A 46 10.56 5.50 1.85
CA GLN A 46 10.80 4.41 0.91
C GLN A 46 10.92 4.91 -0.54
N PHE A 47 10.11 5.89 -0.95
CA PHE A 47 10.21 6.47 -2.27
C PHE A 47 11.57 7.16 -2.49
N LYS A 48 12.06 7.91 -1.50
CA LYS A 48 13.38 8.57 -1.57
C LYS A 48 14.52 7.56 -1.68
N GLU A 49 14.53 6.55 -0.81
CA GLU A 49 15.55 5.49 -0.83
C GLU A 49 15.59 4.77 -2.18
N ASN A 50 14.42 4.42 -2.71
CA ASN A 50 14.32 3.78 -4.02
C ASN A 50 14.81 4.69 -5.16
N ALA A 51 14.49 5.98 -5.10
CA ALA A 51 14.96 6.95 -6.09
C ALA A 51 16.49 7.10 -6.05
N GLU A 52 17.10 7.14 -4.87
CA GLU A 52 18.55 7.18 -4.70
C GLU A 52 19.24 5.90 -5.19
N LEU A 53 18.64 4.73 -4.91
CA LEU A 53 19.13 3.46 -5.41
C LEU A 53 19.09 3.41 -6.95
N VAL A 54 18.01 3.86 -7.58
CA VAL A 54 17.92 3.92 -9.04
C VAL A 54 18.97 4.88 -9.62
N ARG A 55 19.13 6.07 -9.03
CA ARG A 55 20.15 7.04 -9.46
C ARG A 55 21.56 6.47 -9.35
N SER A 56 21.90 5.82 -8.24
CA SER A 56 23.23 5.22 -8.05
C SER A 56 23.51 4.10 -9.07
N ARG A 57 22.53 3.24 -9.33
CA ARG A 57 22.64 2.18 -10.35
C ARG A 57 22.79 2.75 -11.76
N LEU A 58 22.03 3.80 -12.08
CA LEU A 58 22.14 4.47 -13.38
C LEU A 58 23.52 5.12 -13.56
N ALA A 59 24.01 5.81 -12.52
CA ALA A 59 25.33 6.43 -12.54
C ALA A 59 26.49 5.41 -12.62
N ALA A 60 26.30 4.22 -12.05
CA ALA A 60 27.26 3.13 -12.18
C ALA A 60 27.25 2.55 -13.60
N ALA A 61 26.07 2.35 -14.19
CA ALA A 61 25.94 1.87 -15.56
C ALA A 61 26.51 2.88 -16.58
N SER A 62 26.30 4.18 -16.37
CA SER A 62 26.81 5.23 -17.26
C SER A 62 28.32 5.45 -17.19
N LYS A 63 29.03 4.80 -16.26
CA LYS A 63 30.51 4.82 -16.16
C LYS A 63 31.15 3.59 -16.82
N TRP A 64 30.33 2.67 -17.35
CA TRP A 64 30.77 1.43 -18.00
C TRP A 64 30.77 1.52 -19.53
N ASP A 65 30.33 2.64 -20.09
CA ASP A 65 30.63 3.12 -21.46
C ASP A 65 31.91 3.97 -21.46
#